data_AF-A0A1F5HYA1-F1
#
_entry.id   AF-A0A1F5HYA1-F1
#
_cell.length_a   1.000
_cell.length_b   1.000
_cell.length_c   1.000
_cell.angle_alpha   90.00
_cell.angle_beta   90.00
_cell.angle_gamma   90.00
#
_symmetry.space_group_name_H-M   'P 1'
#
loop_
_entity.id
_entity.type
_entity.pdbx_description
1 polymer ?
#
loop_
_entity_poly.entity_id
_entity_poly.type
_entity_poly.pdbx_seq_one_letter_code
_entity_poly.pdbx_strand_id
1 'polypeptide(L)'
;MLKLVIPIIIVLTLIGGGFYLYKNLQTKQVNETSPPTQAISTPSSSTENPTASPVTKSDPCEVLIKGSSDVPPLYEVASWQEPAITEYEIPLGEEDSKKMSGCLIKSQNITDHKGRDVRIFYSGKMAELKWSPLTSADGMYSSIESYRKDSKYFVIQQNLAPSVTSSTQNPLVVIEVFYSQ
;
A
#
# COMPACT_ATOMS: atom_id res chain seq x y z
N MET A 1 41.36 16.45 -26.61
CA MET A 1 40.99 17.24 -25.42
C MET A 1 39.57 16.97 -24.88
N LEU A 2 38.75 16.12 -25.51
CA LEU A 2 37.36 15.85 -25.05
C LEU A 2 37.27 14.89 -23.83
N LYS A 3 38.28 14.05 -23.62
CA LYS A 3 38.29 13.02 -22.56
C LYS A 3 38.51 13.58 -21.13
N LEU A 4 38.82 14.86 -21.00
CA LEU A 4 39.09 15.53 -19.71
C LEU A 4 37.92 16.40 -19.22
N VAL A 5 36.93 16.67 -20.08
CA VAL A 5 35.79 17.55 -19.75
C VAL A 5 34.71 16.81 -18.96
N ILE A 6 34.48 15.52 -19.28
CA ILE A 6 33.47 14.68 -18.63
C ILE A 6 33.70 14.52 -17.11
N PRO A 7 34.92 14.20 -16.62
CA PRO A 7 35.11 14.03 -15.17
C PRO A 7 34.95 15.34 -14.38
N ILE A 8 35.24 16.50 -14.99
CA ILE A 8 35.10 17.80 -14.32
C ILE A 8 33.63 18.17 -14.09
N ILE A 9 32.75 17.87 -15.05
CA ILE A 9 31.31 18.12 -14.93
C ILE A 9 30.70 17.27 -13.80
N ILE A 10 31.12 16.00 -13.68
CA ILE A 10 30.61 15.10 -12.64
C ILE A 10 30.98 15.60 -11.24
N VAL A 11 32.22 16.04 -11.05
CA VAL A 11 32.69 16.60 -9.76
C VAL A 11 31.91 17.88 -9.40
N LEU A 12 31.62 18.75 -10.37
CA LEU A 12 30.82 19.95 -10.15
C LEU A 12 29.36 19.63 -9.76
N THR A 13 28.75 18.61 -10.36
CA THR A 13 27.37 18.21 -10.00
C THR A 13 27.27 17.61 -8.60
N LEU A 14 28.29 16.85 -8.16
CA LEU A 14 28.31 16.24 -6.82
C LEU A 14 28.47 17.31 -5.73
N ILE A 15 29.31 18.32 -5.95
CA ILE A 15 29.51 19.41 -4.98
C ILE A 15 28.25 20.29 -4.89
N GLY A 16 27.59 20.58 -6.02
CA GLY A 16 26.34 21.34 -6.04
C GLY A 16 25.16 20.62 -5.38
N GLY A 17 25.01 19.31 -5.63
CA GLY A 17 23.95 18.50 -5.03
C GLY A 17 24.12 18.31 -3.51
N GLY A 18 25.35 18.11 -3.04
CA GLY A 18 25.65 18.00 -1.62
C GLY A 18 25.35 19.28 -0.82
N PHE A 19 25.59 20.46 -1.42
CA PHE A 19 25.32 21.74 -0.76
C PHE A 19 23.81 22.04 -0.61
N TYR A 20 22.97 21.55 -1.53
CA TYR A 20 21.52 21.68 -1.46
C TYR A 20 20.91 20.86 -0.32
N LEU A 21 21.41 19.64 -0.11
CA LEU A 21 20.97 18.78 1.00
C LEU A 21 21.39 19.34 2.37
N TYR A 22 22.58 19.93 2.47
CA TYR A 22 23.08 20.52 3.73
C TYR A 22 22.28 21.77 4.17
N LYS A 23 21.86 22.63 3.24
CA LYS A 23 21.03 23.81 3.56
C LYS A 23 19.61 23.46 3.99
N ASN A 24 19.05 22.34 3.52
CA ASN A 24 17.69 21.91 3.87
C ASN A 24 17.61 21.26 5.27
N LEU A 25 18.74 20.79 5.81
CA LEU A 25 18.82 20.23 7.16
C LEU A 25 18.87 21.31 8.26
N GLN A 26 19.48 22.47 8.01
CA GLN A 26 19.56 23.53 9.03
C GLN A 26 18.25 24.31 9.24
N THR A 27 17.25 24.18 8.35
CA THR A 27 15.95 24.87 8.50
C THR A 27 14.95 24.09 9.36
N LYS A 28 15.28 22.87 9.79
CA LYS A 28 14.45 22.05 10.71
C LYS A 28 15.05 21.95 12.11
N GLN A 29 15.65 23.02 12.62
CA GLN A 29 15.95 23.10 14.05
C GLN A 29 14.66 23.48 14.80
N VAL A 30 13.94 22.45 15.24
CA VAL A 30 12.74 22.55 16.09
C VAL A 30 13.15 23.19 17.42
N ASN A 31 12.50 24.31 17.77
CA ASN A 31 12.60 24.93 19.08
C ASN A 31 12.12 23.95 20.16
N GLU A 32 13.02 23.67 21.09
CA GLU A 32 12.77 22.94 22.33
C GLU A 32 12.08 23.88 23.33
N THR A 33 10.88 23.56 23.81
CA THR A 33 10.42 24.03 25.13
C THR A 33 9.45 22.99 25.69
N SER A 34 9.84 22.43 26.84
CA SER A 34 9.07 21.45 27.62
C SER A 34 8.53 22.13 28.91
N PRO A 35 7.72 21.47 29.75
CA PRO A 35 6.31 21.76 30.09
C PRO A 35 6.21 22.35 31.54
N PRO A 36 5.11 22.34 32.38
CA PRO A 36 3.90 21.51 32.43
C PRO A 36 2.58 22.27 32.74
N THR A 37 1.44 21.56 32.84
CA THR A 37 0.50 21.62 34.00
C THR A 37 -0.75 20.76 33.73
N GLN A 38 -1.04 19.86 34.66
CA GLN A 38 -2.30 19.09 34.76
C GLN A 38 -3.46 19.99 35.22
N ALA A 39 -4.67 19.80 34.68
CA ALA A 39 -5.90 19.91 35.48
C ALA A 39 -7.09 19.19 34.84
N ILE A 40 -7.71 18.38 35.68
CA ILE A 40 -8.97 17.65 35.60
C ILE A 40 -10.15 18.55 35.20
N SER A 41 -11.10 18.04 34.40
CA SER A 41 -12.57 17.99 34.66
C SER A 41 -13.40 17.71 33.39
N THR A 42 -14.18 16.63 33.40
CA THR A 42 -15.41 16.43 32.59
C THR A 42 -16.62 16.69 33.50
N PRO A 43 -17.89 16.75 33.02
CA PRO A 43 -18.42 16.86 31.66
C PRO A 43 -19.46 18.00 31.50
N SER A 44 -19.90 18.31 30.27
CA SER A 44 -21.22 18.93 30.09
C SER A 44 -21.86 18.48 28.79
N SER A 45 -23.07 17.92 28.92
CA SER A 45 -23.96 17.49 27.86
C SER A 45 -24.46 18.67 27.04
N SER A 46 -24.45 18.53 25.72
CA SER A 46 -25.40 19.23 24.84
C SER A 46 -25.72 18.32 23.66
N THR A 47 -26.99 17.98 23.59
CA THR A 47 -27.63 17.17 22.54
C THR A 47 -27.65 17.98 21.25
N GLU A 48 -26.84 17.61 20.28
CA GLU A 48 -27.13 17.87 18.88
C GLU A 48 -27.22 16.52 18.16
N ASN A 49 -28.32 16.35 17.46
CA ASN A 49 -28.65 15.18 16.68
C ASN A 49 -28.16 15.42 15.25
N PRO A 50 -27.04 14.85 14.79
CA PRO A 50 -26.84 14.72 13.36
C PRO A 50 -27.72 13.53 12.94
N THR A 51 -28.78 13.82 12.18
CA THR A 51 -29.35 12.80 11.29
C THR A 51 -28.30 12.50 10.22
N ALA A 52 -27.27 11.75 10.60
CA ALA A 52 -26.37 11.10 9.68
C ALA A 52 -27.23 10.10 8.93
N SER A 53 -27.39 10.34 7.63
CA SER A 53 -27.84 9.28 6.71
C SER A 53 -27.01 8.04 7.01
N PRO A 54 -27.61 6.84 7.14
CA PRO A 54 -26.84 5.65 7.42
C PRO A 54 -25.96 5.38 6.20
N VAL A 55 -24.69 5.81 6.27
CA VAL A 55 -23.65 5.24 5.44
C VAL A 55 -23.59 3.78 5.88
N THR A 56 -24.33 2.93 5.16
CA THR A 56 -24.36 1.51 5.42
C THR A 56 -22.95 1.03 5.12
N LYS A 57 -22.14 0.89 6.17
CA LYS A 57 -20.75 0.44 6.05
C LYS A 57 -20.83 -0.97 5.46
N SER A 58 -20.58 -1.07 4.16
CA SER A 58 -20.64 -2.35 3.45
C SER A 58 -19.55 -3.25 3.99
N ASP A 59 -19.83 -4.54 4.18
CA ASP A 59 -18.84 -5.51 4.66
C ASP A 59 -17.62 -5.50 3.71
N PRO A 60 -16.40 -5.21 4.18
CA PRO A 60 -15.21 -5.19 3.32
C PRO A 60 -14.96 -6.53 2.62
N CYS A 61 -15.38 -7.66 3.19
CA CYS A 61 -15.25 -8.95 2.52
C CYS A 61 -16.28 -9.12 1.40
N GLU A 62 -17.52 -8.68 1.59
CA GLU A 62 -18.50 -8.69 0.52
C GLU A 62 -18.07 -7.80 -0.65
N VAL A 63 -17.55 -6.60 -0.36
CA VAL A 63 -17.03 -5.68 -1.38
C VAL A 63 -15.86 -6.29 -2.14
N LEU A 64 -14.95 -6.98 -1.46
CA LEU A 64 -13.80 -7.60 -2.10
C LEU A 64 -14.22 -8.80 -2.98
N ILE A 65 -15.18 -9.61 -2.52
CA ILE A 65 -15.68 -10.78 -3.26
C ILE A 65 -16.47 -10.35 -4.51
N LYS A 66 -17.48 -9.49 -4.32
CA LYS A 66 -18.44 -9.13 -5.38
C LYS A 66 -18.00 -7.94 -6.22
N GLY A 67 -17.02 -7.18 -5.74
CA GLY A 67 -16.68 -5.87 -6.26
C GLY A 67 -17.69 -4.80 -5.84
N SER A 68 -17.39 -3.57 -6.23
CA SER A 68 -18.27 -2.41 -6.12
C SER A 68 -17.95 -1.42 -7.25
N SER A 69 -18.58 -0.25 -7.26
CA SER A 69 -18.22 0.82 -8.21
C SER A 69 -16.77 1.29 -8.07
N ASP A 70 -16.14 1.09 -6.91
CA ASP A 70 -14.78 1.52 -6.62
C ASP A 70 -13.79 0.39 -6.44
N VAL A 71 -14.23 -0.87 -6.34
CA VAL A 71 -13.34 -2.01 -6.05
C VAL A 71 -13.60 -3.10 -7.09
N PRO A 72 -12.58 -3.59 -7.81
CA PRO A 72 -12.78 -4.68 -8.75
C PRO A 72 -13.22 -5.96 -8.01
N PRO A 73 -14.05 -6.81 -8.64
CA PRO A 73 -14.38 -8.13 -8.10
C PRO A 73 -13.14 -9.04 -8.11
N LEU A 74 -13.28 -10.20 -7.47
CA LEU A 74 -12.25 -11.25 -7.55
C LEU A 74 -11.97 -11.67 -8.99
N TYR A 75 -10.70 -11.88 -9.30
CA TYR A 75 -10.29 -12.45 -10.58
C TYR A 75 -10.83 -13.89 -10.71
N GLU A 76 -11.77 -14.08 -11.63
CA GLU A 76 -12.61 -15.29 -11.75
C GLU A 76 -11.82 -16.57 -12.08
N VAL A 77 -10.65 -16.43 -12.73
CA VAL A 77 -9.84 -17.58 -13.17
C VAL A 77 -8.96 -18.12 -12.03
N ALA A 78 -8.81 -17.38 -10.93
CA ALA A 78 -8.10 -17.84 -9.75
C ALA A 78 -9.07 -18.51 -8.76
N SER A 79 -8.61 -19.60 -8.12
CA SER A 79 -9.31 -20.19 -6.98
C SER A 79 -8.89 -19.46 -5.70
N TRP A 80 -9.87 -19.01 -4.92
CA TRP A 80 -9.66 -18.23 -3.71
C TRP A 80 -9.99 -19.05 -2.45
N GLN A 81 -9.28 -18.77 -1.37
CA GLN A 81 -9.56 -19.27 -0.04
C GLN A 81 -10.73 -18.50 0.60
N GLU A 82 -11.20 -18.97 1.74
CA GLU A 82 -12.20 -18.22 2.51
C GLU A 82 -11.64 -16.85 2.94
N PRO A 83 -12.38 -15.76 2.72
CA PRO A 83 -11.95 -14.43 3.14
C PRO A 83 -11.97 -14.30 4.66
N ALA A 84 -11.06 -13.51 5.21
CA ALA A 84 -10.96 -13.27 6.65
C ALA A 84 -10.83 -11.78 6.96
N ILE A 85 -11.55 -11.33 7.99
CA ILE A 85 -11.31 -10.02 8.59
C ILE A 85 -10.06 -10.11 9.46
N THR A 86 -9.04 -9.32 9.14
CA THR A 86 -7.76 -9.32 9.85
C THR A 86 -7.19 -7.91 9.94
N GLU A 87 -6.29 -7.71 10.90
CA GLU A 87 -5.35 -6.59 10.82
C GLU A 87 -4.28 -6.90 9.78
N TYR A 88 -3.94 -5.90 8.98
CA TYR A 88 -2.96 -5.99 7.91
C TYR A 88 -2.09 -4.74 7.91
N GLU A 89 -0.79 -4.93 7.69
CA GLU A 89 0.17 -3.83 7.59
C GLU A 89 0.27 -3.36 6.15
N ILE A 90 -0.28 -2.17 5.89
CA ILE A 90 -0.33 -1.59 4.56
C ILE A 90 0.93 -0.75 4.36
N PRO A 91 1.80 -1.07 3.38
CA PRO A 91 2.91 -0.19 3.03
C PRO A 91 2.36 1.07 2.33
N LEU A 92 2.81 2.24 2.79
CA LEU A 92 2.40 3.55 2.31
C LEU A 92 3.47 4.25 1.47
N GLY A 93 4.69 3.70 1.41
CA GLY A 93 5.84 4.30 0.72
C GLY A 93 7.17 3.79 1.27
N GLU A 94 8.25 4.53 1.01
CA GLU A 94 9.64 4.07 1.21
C GLU A 94 9.92 3.50 2.61
N GLU A 95 9.41 4.10 3.69
CA GLU A 95 9.55 3.54 5.05
C GLU A 95 8.29 3.67 5.93
N ASP A 96 7.15 4.08 5.35
CA ASP A 96 5.91 4.24 6.09
C ASP A 96 4.99 3.03 5.91
N SER A 97 4.46 2.52 7.01
CA SER A 97 3.40 1.52 7.03
C SER A 97 2.25 1.94 7.95
N LYS A 98 1.07 1.37 7.72
CA LYS A 98 -0.09 1.58 8.59
C LYS A 98 -0.83 0.27 8.79
N LYS A 99 -1.05 -0.09 10.05
CA LYS A 99 -1.92 -1.21 10.40
C LYS A 99 -3.38 -0.80 10.29
N MET A 100 -4.17 -1.60 9.60
CA MET A 100 -5.62 -1.41 9.47
C MET A 100 -6.34 -2.75 9.48
N SER A 101 -7.56 -2.75 10.02
CA SER A 101 -8.47 -3.88 9.88
C SER A 101 -9.18 -3.80 8.52
N GLY A 102 -9.32 -4.94 7.87
CA GLY A 102 -9.98 -5.06 6.58
C GLY A 102 -10.19 -6.52 6.22
N CYS A 103 -10.63 -6.76 4.99
CA CYS A 103 -10.74 -8.11 4.47
C CYS A 103 -9.47 -8.52 3.73
N LEU A 104 -8.94 -9.69 4.07
CA LEU A 104 -7.86 -10.37 3.36
C LEU A 104 -8.43 -11.63 2.72
N ILE A 105 -8.13 -11.84 1.45
CA ILE A 105 -8.33 -13.13 0.79
C ILE A 105 -7.03 -13.57 0.13
N LYS A 106 -6.80 -14.88 0.12
CA LYS A 106 -5.62 -15.46 -0.52
C LYS A 106 -6.06 -16.38 -1.64
N SER A 107 -5.29 -16.43 -2.71
CA SER A 107 -5.46 -17.46 -3.72
C SER A 107 -5.07 -18.83 -3.12
N GLN A 108 -5.58 -19.90 -3.70
CA GLN A 108 -4.90 -21.19 -3.61
C GLN A 108 -3.53 -21.09 -4.31
N ASN A 109 -2.67 -22.09 -4.14
CA ASN A 109 -1.39 -22.13 -4.84
C ASN A 109 -1.63 -22.11 -6.36
N ILE A 110 -1.15 -21.07 -7.04
CA ILE A 110 -1.24 -20.91 -8.48
C ILE A 110 0.17 -20.79 -9.07
N THR A 111 0.33 -21.08 -10.36
CA THR A 111 1.61 -20.85 -11.05
C THR A 111 1.93 -19.35 -11.10
N ASP A 112 3.22 -18.99 -11.05
CA ASP A 112 3.68 -17.60 -11.20
C ASP A 112 3.10 -16.89 -12.44
N HIS A 113 2.96 -17.59 -13.57
CA HIS A 113 2.29 -17.04 -14.76
C HIS A 113 0.86 -16.53 -14.46
N LYS A 114 0.05 -17.36 -13.78
CA LYS A 114 -1.30 -16.97 -13.34
C LYS A 114 -1.25 -15.88 -12.27
N GLY A 115 -0.24 -15.87 -11.40
CA GLY A 115 -0.02 -14.79 -10.44
C GLY A 115 0.18 -13.44 -11.12
N ARG A 116 0.98 -13.41 -12.19
CA ARG A 116 1.17 -12.23 -13.04
C ARG A 116 -0.13 -11.80 -13.72
N ASP A 117 -0.94 -12.72 -14.23
CA ASP A 117 -2.24 -12.39 -14.82
C ASP A 117 -3.19 -11.73 -13.81
N VAL A 118 -3.25 -12.27 -12.58
CA VAL A 118 -4.04 -11.69 -11.48
C VAL A 118 -3.59 -10.27 -11.17
N ARG A 119 -2.27 -10.05 -11.09
CA ARG A 119 -1.71 -8.71 -10.85
C ARG A 119 -2.09 -7.74 -11.95
N ILE A 120 -1.82 -8.09 -13.22
CA ILE A 120 -2.15 -7.25 -14.38
C ILE A 120 -3.63 -6.86 -14.39
N PHE A 121 -4.53 -7.81 -14.08
CA PHE A 121 -5.95 -7.54 -13.94
C PHE A 121 -6.24 -6.45 -12.90
N TYR A 122 -5.73 -6.60 -11.68
CA TYR A 122 -6.02 -5.64 -10.62
C TYR A 122 -5.33 -4.30 -10.86
N SER A 123 -4.05 -4.25 -11.26
CA SER A 123 -3.36 -3.00 -11.55
C SER A 123 -4.07 -2.21 -12.65
N GLY A 124 -4.53 -2.90 -13.71
CA GLY A 124 -5.34 -2.30 -14.78
C GLY A 124 -6.65 -1.74 -14.26
N LYS A 125 -7.41 -2.51 -13.46
CA LYS A 125 -8.67 -2.06 -12.86
C LYS A 125 -8.48 -0.89 -11.90
N MET A 126 -7.41 -0.87 -11.13
CA MET A 126 -7.12 0.23 -10.21
C MET A 126 -6.83 1.53 -10.94
N ALA A 127 -6.08 1.46 -12.05
CA ALA A 127 -5.87 2.61 -12.92
C ALA A 127 -7.19 3.11 -13.54
N GLU A 128 -8.03 2.21 -14.07
CA GLU A 128 -9.35 2.55 -14.62
C GLU A 128 -10.26 3.23 -13.58
N LEU A 129 -10.26 2.72 -12.35
CA LEU A 129 -11.06 3.22 -11.23
C LEU A 129 -10.44 4.42 -10.51
N LYS A 130 -9.32 4.95 -11.03
CA LYS A 130 -8.60 6.14 -10.55
C LYS A 130 -8.15 6.02 -9.09
N TRP A 131 -7.66 4.85 -8.68
CA TRP A 131 -6.96 4.69 -7.42
C TRP A 131 -5.56 5.30 -7.51
N SER A 132 -5.12 5.95 -6.45
CA SER A 132 -3.78 6.51 -6.37
C SER A 132 -2.80 5.42 -5.91
N PRO A 133 -1.74 5.11 -6.67
CA PRO A 133 -0.70 4.19 -6.21
C PRO A 133 0.06 4.80 -5.03
N LEU A 134 0.36 3.99 -4.02
CA LEU A 134 1.14 4.35 -2.85
C LEU A 134 2.54 3.73 -2.89
N THR A 135 2.61 2.41 -3.09
CA THR A 135 3.88 1.70 -3.26
C THR A 135 3.78 0.61 -4.31
N SER A 136 4.93 0.30 -4.93
CA SER A 136 5.10 -0.82 -5.84
C SER A 136 6.52 -1.36 -5.67
N ALA A 137 6.65 -2.65 -5.40
CA ALA A 137 7.93 -3.32 -5.38
C ALA A 137 7.82 -4.70 -6.04
N ASP A 138 8.78 -5.02 -6.90
CA ASP A 138 8.84 -6.28 -7.64
C ASP A 138 10.14 -7.02 -7.31
N GLY A 139 9.99 -8.30 -7.00
CA GLY A 139 11.06 -9.29 -6.89
C GLY A 139 10.81 -10.43 -7.87
N MET A 140 11.71 -11.42 -7.90
CA MET A 140 11.64 -12.51 -8.88
C MET A 140 10.34 -13.32 -8.81
N TYR A 141 9.82 -13.57 -7.60
CA TYR A 141 8.58 -14.32 -7.35
C TYR A 141 7.72 -13.69 -6.26
N SER A 142 8.05 -12.46 -5.87
CA SER A 142 7.32 -11.69 -4.88
C SER A 142 7.04 -10.31 -5.44
N SER A 143 5.93 -9.71 -5.05
CA SER A 143 5.64 -8.32 -5.40
C SER A 143 4.61 -7.76 -4.45
N ILE A 144 4.55 -6.44 -4.36
CA ILE A 144 3.50 -5.74 -3.64
C ILE A 144 3.12 -4.48 -4.39
N GLU A 145 1.83 -4.22 -4.46
CA GLU A 145 1.25 -2.99 -4.97
C GLU A 145 0.19 -2.53 -3.99
N SER A 146 0.29 -1.29 -3.51
CA SER A 146 -0.72 -0.71 -2.63
C SER A 146 -1.30 0.56 -3.24
N TYR A 147 -2.58 0.76 -2.99
CA TYR A 147 -3.39 1.81 -3.58
C TYR A 147 -4.24 2.48 -2.51
N ARG A 148 -4.56 3.76 -2.73
CA ARG A 148 -5.47 4.54 -1.90
C ARG A 148 -6.53 5.24 -2.73
N LYS A 149 -7.75 5.27 -2.19
CA LYS A 149 -8.83 6.13 -2.66
C LYS A 149 -9.58 6.67 -1.46
N ASP A 150 -9.55 7.98 -1.26
CA ASP A 150 -10.08 8.65 -0.07
C ASP A 150 -9.47 8.10 1.25
N SER A 151 -10.26 7.46 2.10
CA SER A 151 -9.83 6.76 3.33
C SER A 151 -9.68 5.24 3.14
N LYS A 152 -9.93 4.72 1.94
CA LYS A 152 -9.89 3.29 1.62
C LYS A 152 -8.52 2.89 1.10
N TYR A 153 -8.17 1.63 1.34
CA TYR A 153 -6.89 1.06 0.92
C TYR A 153 -7.10 -0.30 0.26
N PHE A 154 -6.28 -0.57 -0.76
CA PHE A 154 -6.25 -1.85 -1.44
C PHE A 154 -4.81 -2.29 -1.63
N VAL A 155 -4.53 -3.57 -1.37
CA VAL A 155 -3.19 -4.15 -1.52
C VAL A 155 -3.28 -5.44 -2.32
N ILE A 156 -2.36 -5.62 -3.24
CA ILE A 156 -2.13 -6.88 -3.96
C ILE A 156 -0.71 -7.30 -3.61
N GLN A 157 -0.54 -8.51 -3.08
CA GLN A 157 0.76 -9.05 -2.77
C GLN A 157 0.92 -10.43 -3.39
N GLN A 158 2.02 -10.65 -4.10
CA GLN A 158 2.46 -11.98 -4.53
C GLN A 158 3.58 -12.45 -3.63
N ASN A 159 3.49 -13.70 -3.18
CA ASN A 159 4.55 -14.38 -2.43
C ASN A 159 4.78 -15.77 -3.02
N LEU A 160 6.01 -16.28 -2.91
CA LEU A 160 6.28 -17.69 -3.21
C LEU A 160 5.45 -18.58 -2.27
N ALA A 161 4.84 -19.63 -2.81
CA ALA A 161 4.05 -20.54 -1.98
C ALA A 161 4.96 -21.22 -0.93
N PRO A 162 4.45 -21.48 0.29
CA PRO A 162 5.19 -22.25 1.28
C PRO A 162 5.63 -23.58 0.68
N SER A 163 6.84 -24.05 1.01
CA SER A 163 7.44 -25.32 0.55
C SER A 163 7.95 -25.42 -0.90
N VAL A 164 7.87 -24.35 -1.71
CA VAL A 164 8.45 -24.33 -3.06
C VAL A 164 9.86 -23.75 -3.04
N THR A 165 10.83 -24.46 -3.63
CA THR A 165 12.15 -23.90 -3.94
C THR A 165 12.09 -23.06 -5.22
N SER A 166 12.69 -21.86 -5.17
CA SER A 166 12.69 -20.84 -6.22
C SER A 166 13.41 -21.22 -7.52
N SER A 167 13.96 -22.44 -7.61
CA SER A 167 14.74 -22.94 -8.77
C SER A 167 13.88 -23.47 -9.92
N THR A 168 12.55 -23.51 -9.76
CA THR A 168 11.63 -23.89 -10.85
C THR A 168 11.34 -22.67 -11.74
N GLN A 169 11.24 -22.87 -13.06
CA GLN A 169 11.02 -21.78 -14.02
C GLN A 169 9.63 -21.11 -13.90
N ASN A 170 8.68 -21.81 -13.25
CA ASN A 170 7.32 -21.33 -13.00
C ASN A 170 6.84 -21.90 -11.65
N PRO A 171 7.33 -21.36 -10.52
CA PRO A 171 6.99 -21.88 -9.20
C PRO A 171 5.52 -21.63 -8.87
N LEU A 172 5.03 -22.29 -7.82
CA LEU A 172 3.76 -21.92 -7.23
C LEU A 172 3.93 -20.67 -6.35
N VAL A 173 2.98 -19.77 -6.48
CA VAL A 173 2.85 -18.52 -5.74
C VAL A 173 1.48 -18.45 -5.09
N VAL A 174 1.36 -17.57 -4.10
CA VAL A 174 0.11 -17.18 -3.47
C VAL A 174 -0.08 -15.69 -3.74
N ILE A 175 -1.27 -15.32 -4.19
CA ILE A 175 -1.69 -13.92 -4.29
C ILE A 175 -2.57 -13.60 -3.11
N GLU A 176 -2.25 -12.53 -2.40
CA GLU A 176 -3.05 -11.96 -1.34
C GLU A 176 -3.67 -10.66 -1.86
N VAL A 177 -4.97 -10.49 -1.59
CA VAL A 177 -5.69 -9.26 -1.89
C VAL A 177 -6.31 -8.76 -0.60
N PHE A 178 -6.02 -7.51 -0.25
CA PHE A 178 -6.52 -6.87 0.96
C PHE A 178 -7.30 -5.61 0.64
N TYR A 179 -8.41 -5.38 1.35
CA TYR A 179 -9.22 -4.18 1.25
C TYR A 179 -9.69 -3.66 2.62
N SER A 180 -9.55 -2.35 2.84
CA SER A 180 -9.99 -1.67 4.07
C SER A 180 -10.79 -0.39 3.77
N GLN A 181 -11.74 -0.07 4.66
CA GLN A 181 -12.73 1.02 4.57
C GLN A 181 -12.78 1.91 5.82
#